data_AF-A0A127QWD1-F1
#
_entry.id   AF-A0A127QWD1-F1
#
_cell.length_a   1.000
_cell.length_b   1.000
_cell.length_c   1.000
_cell.angle_alpha   90.00
_cell.angle_beta   90.00
_cell.angle_gamma   90.00
#
_symmetry.space_group_name_H-M   'P 1'
#
loop_
_entity.id
_entity.type
_entity.pdbx_description
1 polymer ?
#
loop_
_entity_poly.entity_id
_entity_poly.type
_entity_poly.pdbx_seq_one_letter_code
_entity_poly.pdbx_strand_id
1 'polypeptide(L)'
;MSAWLSVTKAVLPYVSDIISVAMPVFTRRKGNTEESQIQILQQQVAELQGASLQNAGDIKALAEQLSAALPLLEREVQGVDAKLARASLLCGVGVGIAILALVVSFMALLFK
;
A
#
# COMPACT_ATOMS: atom_id res chain seq x y z
N MET A 1 9.93 3.20 -14.38
CA MET A 1 8.53 3.33 -13.91
C MET A 1 8.03 1.96 -13.48
N SER A 2 8.12 1.64 -12.19
CA SER A 2 7.58 0.39 -11.62
C SER A 2 7.66 0.39 -10.08
N ALA A 3 7.51 1.57 -9.45
CA ALA A 3 7.56 1.66 -7.99
C ALA A 3 6.45 0.79 -7.33
N TRP A 4 5.29 0.68 -7.97
CA TRP A 4 4.18 -0.18 -7.55
C TRP A 4 4.52 -1.68 -7.54
N LEU A 5 5.38 -2.17 -8.46
CA LEU A 5 5.77 -3.59 -8.49
C LEU A 5 6.73 -3.99 -7.36
N SER A 6 7.56 -3.05 -6.88
CA SER A 6 8.43 -3.31 -5.73
C SER A 6 7.63 -3.34 -4.43
N VAL A 7 6.64 -2.46 -4.28
CA VAL A 7 5.75 -2.43 -3.11
C VAL A 7 4.90 -3.70 -3.04
N THR A 8 4.34 -4.17 -4.16
CA THR A 8 3.54 -5.41 -4.17
C THR A 8 4.38 -6.63 -3.80
N LYS A 9 5.63 -6.75 -4.27
CA LYS A 9 6.53 -7.84 -3.85
C LYS A 9 6.90 -7.81 -2.37
N ALA A 10 7.04 -6.62 -1.78
CA ALA A 10 7.39 -6.48 -0.36
C ALA A 10 6.21 -6.82 0.56
N VAL A 11 4.96 -6.53 0.12
CA VAL A 11 3.75 -6.79 0.90
C VAL A 11 3.23 -8.22 0.72
N LEU A 12 3.47 -8.86 -0.43
CA LEU A 12 2.99 -10.21 -0.78
C LEU A 12 3.22 -11.30 0.30
N PRO A 13 4.41 -11.42 0.96
CA PRO A 13 4.61 -12.45 1.98
C PRO A 13 3.77 -12.22 3.25
N TYR A 14 3.43 -10.96 3.57
CA TYR A 14 2.64 -10.63 4.76
C TYR A 14 1.14 -10.83 4.55
N VAL A 15 0.66 -10.82 3.30
CA VAL A 15 -0.76 -11.10 2.99
C VAL A 15 -1.13 -12.53 3.41
N SER A 16 -0.21 -13.49 3.25
CA SER A 16 -0.44 -14.88 3.65
C SER A 16 -0.60 -15.03 5.18
N ASP A 17 0.24 -14.35 5.96
CA ASP A 17 0.16 -14.37 7.43
C ASP A 17 -1.10 -13.68 7.94
N ILE A 18 -1.51 -12.56 7.32
CA ILE A 18 -2.74 -11.85 7.68
C ILE A 18 -3.98 -12.72 7.42
N ILE A 19 -4.02 -13.45 6.31
CA ILE A 19 -5.12 -14.38 6.00
C ILE A 19 -5.14 -15.54 7.01
N SER A 20 -3.98 -16.00 7.47
CA SER A 20 -3.88 -17.10 8.44
C SER A 20 -4.36 -16.70 9.84
N VAL A 21 -4.15 -15.45 10.26
CA VAL A 21 -4.64 -14.92 11.56
C VAL A 21 -6.14 -14.62 11.50
N ALA A 22 -6.67 -14.27 10.33
CA ALA A 22 -8.08 -13.96 10.13
C ALA A 22 -8.99 -15.18 9.89
N MET A 23 -8.46 -16.40 9.79
CA MET A 23 -9.30 -17.60 9.73
C MET A 23 -9.79 -17.95 11.13
N PRO A 24 -11.10 -17.77 11.44
CA PRO A 24 -11.63 -18.20 12.72
C PRO A 24 -11.47 -19.71 12.84
N VAL A 25 -10.86 -20.16 13.93
CA VAL A 25 -10.79 -21.57 14.31
C VAL A 25 -12.18 -22.02 14.77
N PHE A 26 -13.12 -22.13 13.83
CA PHE A 26 -14.40 -22.78 14.07
C PHE A 26 -14.13 -24.28 14.18
N THR A 27 -13.75 -24.73 15.38
CA THR A 27 -13.49 -26.14 15.67
C THR A 27 -14.77 -26.96 15.42
N ARG A 28 -14.76 -27.81 14.38
CA ARG A 28 -15.89 -28.70 14.05
C ARG A 28 -16.02 -29.85 15.07
N ARG A 29 -17.17 -29.84 15.77
CA ARG A 29 -18.06 -30.95 16.20
C ARG A 29 -17.45 -32.21 16.84
N LYS A 30 -17.79 -32.46 18.12
CA LYS A 30 -17.91 -33.83 18.68
C LYS A 30 -19.03 -33.87 19.74
N GLY A 31 -20.23 -34.34 19.35
CA GLY A 31 -21.38 -34.54 20.26
C GLY A 31 -22.73 -34.42 19.53
N ASN A 32 -23.63 -35.40 19.72
CA ASN A 32 -24.89 -35.54 18.96
C ASN A 32 -26.14 -35.59 19.87
N THR A 33 -26.20 -34.75 20.91
CA THR A 33 -27.33 -34.65 21.85
C THR A 33 -27.82 -33.20 21.99
N GLU A 34 -29.12 -32.96 22.20
CA GLU A 34 -29.70 -31.60 22.25
C GLU A 34 -29.09 -30.71 23.34
N GLU A 35 -28.78 -31.26 24.52
CA GLU A 35 -28.08 -30.54 25.60
C GLU A 35 -26.66 -30.10 25.18
N SER A 36 -25.98 -30.91 24.37
CA SER A 36 -24.65 -30.58 23.83
C SER A 36 -24.71 -29.47 22.79
N GLN A 37 -25.83 -29.32 22.06
CA GLN A 37 -25.99 -28.24 21.06
C GLN A 37 -26.11 -26.86 21.73
N ILE A 38 -26.84 -26.76 22.84
CA ILE A 38 -26.99 -25.49 23.58
C ILE A 38 -25.65 -25.05 24.19
N GLN A 39 -24.88 -25.98 24.77
CA GLN A 39 -23.53 -25.68 25.27
C GLN A 39 -22.57 -25.27 24.14
N ILE A 40 -22.64 -25.92 22.97
CA ILE A 40 -21.82 -25.56 21.81
C ILE A 40 -22.17 -24.16 21.30
N LEU A 41 -23.45 -23.77 21.28
CA LEU A 41 -23.85 -22.43 20.86
C LEU A 41 -23.37 -21.35 21.83
N GLN A 42 -23.44 -21.60 23.15
CA GLN A 42 -22.89 -20.67 24.14
C GLN A 42 -21.37 -20.51 24.00
N GLN A 43 -20.65 -21.62 23.79
CA GLN A 43 -19.21 -21.63 23.53
C GLN A 43 -18.86 -20.81 22.28
N GLN A 44 -19.58 -21.01 21.17
CA GLN A 44 -19.36 -20.28 19.92
C GLN A 44 -19.68 -18.79 20.04
N VAL A 45 -20.72 -18.42 20.80
CA VAL A 45 -21.04 -17.01 21.05
C VAL A 45 -19.94 -16.34 21.88
N ALA A 46 -19.41 -17.02 22.90
CA ALA A 46 -18.30 -16.50 23.69
C ALA A 46 -17.03 -16.35 22.84
N GLU A 47 -16.73 -17.33 21.97
CA GLU A 47 -15.60 -17.27 21.03
C GLU A 47 -15.76 -16.14 19.99
N LEU A 48 -16.96 -15.97 19.42
CA LEU A 48 -17.25 -14.88 18.49
C LEU A 48 -17.15 -13.51 19.15
N GLN A 49 -17.61 -13.38 20.39
CA GLN A 49 -17.51 -12.13 21.15
C GLN A 49 -16.05 -11.82 21.48
N GLY A 50 -15.27 -12.81 21.89
CA GLY A 50 -13.83 -12.66 22.14
C GLY A 50 -13.06 -12.24 20.88
N ALA A 51 -13.31 -12.94 19.75
CA ALA A 51 -12.69 -12.62 18.47
C ALA A 51 -13.10 -11.22 17.96
N SER A 52 -14.36 -10.82 18.13
CA SER A 52 -14.85 -9.50 17.72
C SER A 52 -14.21 -8.36 18.53
N LEU A 53 -14.08 -8.53 19.85
CA LEU A 53 -13.39 -7.59 20.74
C LEU A 53 -11.91 -7.47 20.40
N GLN A 54 -11.25 -8.60 20.11
CA GLN A 54 -9.85 -8.62 19.71
C GLN A 54 -9.64 -7.94 18.35
N ASN A 55 -10.47 -8.26 17.36
CA ASN A 55 -10.43 -7.62 16.04
C ASN A 55 -10.65 -6.11 16.12
N ALA A 56 -11.55 -5.63 17.00
CA ALA A 56 -11.75 -4.19 17.20
C ALA A 56 -10.49 -3.51 17.79
N GLY A 57 -9.77 -4.19 18.68
CA GLY A 57 -8.48 -3.74 19.20
C GLY A 57 -7.40 -3.71 18.12
N ASP A 58 -7.30 -4.77 17.31
CA ASP A 58 -6.32 -4.89 16.24
C ASP A 58 -6.54 -3.86 15.12
N ILE A 59 -7.80 -3.61 14.74
CA ILE A 59 -8.16 -2.55 13.78
C ILE A 59 -7.75 -1.17 14.31
N LYS A 60 -7.95 -0.91 15.61
CA LYS A 60 -7.53 0.35 16.22
C LYS A 60 -6.01 0.51 16.22
N ALA A 61 -5.28 -0.54 16.61
CA ALA A 61 -3.83 -0.54 16.58
C ALA A 61 -3.30 -0.34 15.15
N LEU A 62 -3.92 -0.99 14.16
CA LEU A 62 -3.58 -0.81 12.75
C LEU A 62 -3.87 0.62 12.27
N ALA A 63 -4.98 1.23 12.69
CA ALA A 63 -5.32 2.61 12.37
C ALA A 63 -4.33 3.60 12.98
N GLU A 64 -3.87 3.37 14.22
CA GLU A 64 -2.85 4.18 14.88
C GLU A 64 -1.50 4.07 14.16
N GLN A 65 -1.10 2.84 13.79
CA GLN A 65 0.12 2.61 13.01
C GLN A 65 0.05 3.28 11.62
N LEU A 66 -1.11 3.21 10.96
CA LEU A 66 -1.32 3.88 9.67
C LEU A 66 -1.25 5.40 9.81
N SER A 67 -1.90 5.96 10.84
CA SER A 67 -1.88 7.39 11.13
C SER A 67 -0.46 7.90 11.42
N ALA A 68 0.37 7.10 12.08
CA ALA A 68 1.78 7.42 12.32
C ALA A 68 2.66 7.26 11.06
N ALA A 69 2.30 6.35 10.14
CA ALA A 69 3.04 6.11 8.90
C ALA A 69 2.73 7.11 7.77
N LEU A 70 1.50 7.62 7.70
CA LEU A 70 1.06 8.58 6.67
C LEU A 70 1.96 9.84 6.55
N PRO A 71 2.37 10.51 7.66
CA PRO A 71 3.23 11.69 7.60
C PRO A 71 4.65 11.39 7.08
N LEU A 72 5.14 10.16 7.32
CA LEU A 72 6.44 9.73 6.82
C LEU A 72 6.37 9.52 5.30
N LEU A 73 5.28 8.90 4.83
CA LEU A 73 5.03 8.69 3.41
C LEU A 73 4.85 10.01 2.64
N GLU A 74 4.11 10.97 3.22
CA GLU A 74 3.90 12.29 2.61
C GLU A 74 5.22 13.05 2.40
N ARG A 75 6.14 12.97 3.36
CA ARG A 75 7.48 13.58 3.23
C ARG A 75 8.30 12.97 2.11
N GLU A 76 8.23 11.65 1.92
CA GLU A 76 8.96 10.99 0.83
C GLU A 76 8.40 11.35 -0.54
N VAL A 77 7.07 11.47 -0.66
CA VAL A 77 6.41 11.91 -1.90
C VAL A 77 6.84 13.33 -2.28
N GLN A 78 6.82 14.28 -1.33
CA GLN A 78 7.25 15.66 -1.57
C GLN A 78 8.72 15.75 -2.03
N GLY A 79 9.59 14.87 -1.52
CA GLY A 79 11.00 14.81 -1.92
C GLY A 79 11.21 14.32 -3.36
N VAL A 80 10.32 13.48 -3.89
CA VAL A 80 10.38 12.97 -5.27
C VAL A 80 9.93 14.04 -6.27
N ASP A 81 8.89 14.80 -5.95
CA ASP A 81 8.38 15.86 -6.82
C ASP A 81 9.42 16.97 -7.05
N ALA A 82 10.15 17.36 -6.01
CA ALA A 82 11.21 18.36 -6.13
C ALA A 82 12.35 17.91 -7.06
N LYS A 83 12.70 16.61 -7.06
CA LYS A 83 13.73 16.05 -7.94
C LYS A 83 13.23 15.97 -9.39
N LEU A 84 11.98 15.56 -9.59
CA LEU A 84 11.34 15.54 -10.91
C LEU A 84 11.25 16.94 -11.53
N ALA A 85 10.88 17.95 -10.74
CA ALA A 85 10.83 19.34 -11.19
C ALA A 85 12.20 19.88 -11.63
N ARG A 86 13.27 19.53 -10.92
CA ARG A 86 14.64 19.90 -11.32
C ARG A 86 15.07 19.18 -12.59
N ALA A 87 14.77 17.89 -12.70
CA ALA A 87 15.09 17.09 -13.88
C ALA A 87 14.33 17.58 -15.13
N SER A 88 13.04 17.93 -14.99
CA SER A 88 12.24 18.45 -16.10
C SER A 88 12.73 19.81 -16.56
N LEU A 89 13.17 20.68 -15.65
CA LEU A 89 13.76 21.98 -15.99
C LEU A 89 15.05 21.81 -16.79
N LEU A 90 15.96 20.92 -16.36
CA LEU A 90 17.20 20.63 -17.09
C LEU A 90 16.94 20.06 -18.49
N CYS A 91 15.98 19.14 -18.63
CA CYS A 91 15.55 18.63 -19.94
C CYS A 91 15.00 19.77 -20.82
N GLY A 92 14.18 20.67 -20.26
CA GLY A 92 13.65 21.83 -20.98
C GLY A 92 14.74 22.76 -21.51
N VAL A 93 15.77 23.04 -20.70
CA VAL A 93 16.94 23.84 -21.13
C VAL A 93 17.67 23.15 -22.29
N GLY A 94 17.90 21.83 -22.18
CA GLY A 94 18.54 21.06 -23.25
C GLY A 94 17.77 21.10 -24.58
N VAL A 95 16.45 20.96 -24.53
CA VAL A 95 15.58 21.09 -25.70
C VAL A 95 15.65 22.52 -26.28
N GLY A 96 15.65 23.55 -25.44
CA GLY A 96 15.80 24.93 -25.87
C GLY A 96 17.11 25.17 -26.63
N ILE A 97 18.23 24.66 -26.11
CA ILE A 97 19.55 24.76 -26.78
C ILE A 97 19.51 24.02 -28.13
N ALA A 98 18.91 22.83 -28.19
CA ALA A 98 18.80 22.07 -29.43
C ALA A 98 17.97 22.82 -30.50
N ILE A 99 16.87 23.46 -30.10
CA ILE A 99 16.05 24.28 -31.02
C ILE A 99 16.86 25.47 -31.53
N LEU A 100 17.58 26.19 -30.65
CA LEU A 100 18.42 27.30 -31.07
C LEU A 100 19.51 26.87 -32.07
N ALA A 101 20.15 25.73 -31.82
CA ALA A 101 21.15 25.17 -32.73
C ALA A 101 20.54 24.83 -34.11
N LEU A 102 19.33 24.26 -34.14
CA LEU A 102 18.62 23.98 -35.39
C LEU A 102 18.27 25.26 -36.14
N VAL A 103 17.78 26.30 -35.45
CA VAL A 103 17.47 27.59 -36.07
C VAL A 103 18.71 28.25 -36.68
N VAL A 104 19.83 28.25 -35.94
CA VAL A 104 21.10 28.79 -36.43
C VAL A 104 21.58 28.01 -37.65
N SER A 105 21.53 26.67 -37.59
CA SER A 105 21.90 25.81 -38.73
C SER A 105 21.02 26.07 -39.95
N PHE A 106 19.73 26.28 -39.76
CA PHE A 106 18.78 26.54 -40.84
C PHE A 106 19.02 27.92 -41.48
N MET A 107 19.25 28.95 -40.66
CA MET A 107 19.62 30.28 -41.14
C MET A 107 20.94 30.28 -41.90
N ALA A 108 21.95 29.54 -41.42
CA ALA A 108 23.22 29.41 -42.10
C ALA A 108 23.11 28.73 -43.48
N LEU A 109 22.13 27.83 -43.66
CA LEU A 109 21.83 27.23 -44.95
C LEU A 109 21.06 28.17 -45.88
N LEU A 110 20.20 29.04 -45.35
CA LEU A 110 19.41 29.99 -46.16
C LEU A 110 20.21 31.22 -46.62
N PHE A 111 21.19 31.66 -45.82
CA PHE A 111 22.03 32.82 -46.14
C PHE A 111 23.33 32.47 -46.87
N LYS A 112 23.49 31.23 -47.32
CA LYS A 112 24.62 30.74 -48.09
C LYS A 112 24.22 30.51 -49.54
#